data_AF-A0A7M7T324-F1
#
_entry.id   AF-A0A7M7T324-F1
#
_cell.length_a   1.000
_cell.length_b   1.000
_cell.length_c   1.000
_cell.angle_alpha   90.00
_cell.angle_beta   90.00
_cell.angle_gamma   90.00
#
_symmetry.space_group_name_H-M   'P 1'
#
loop_
_entity.id
_entity.type
_entity.pdbx_description
1 polymer ?
#
loop_
_entity_poly.entity_id
_entity_poly.type
_entity_poly.pdbx_seq_one_letter_code
_entity_poly.pdbx_strand_id
1 'polypeptide(L)'
;MQDQYLVDRDVLIPPEERTLGKSFATRDHSGHAQQQLVTETFQYVPICKLLKKYLEQPGVMKAILSQHNSQDGCILKTYRDGFHFQTKHVSCEDVPTIPLLLYADDYETGNPLGSRKGEHKLVAFYISVLSLPIKYQASLNNILLAACAKRKVVNKYGIDSVLSAIVDDLQVLEKEGLEISSTDFKGIVKPVLFQVIGDNLGLHELLGFVGSFSANYPCRFCKAPKEIIRRQLTPDSALLRSKETFHEDLALDDTSRTGMKRSSELNNLEQFHVSENYAPDITHDFLEGIMPLEVKLVLNSLIDKGQVTLQQVNDRISSFNYGFVDKKNKPSPIPQSALKNPRGASGQKAAQMRCLCLYLPIMLGDLIDESSDEWEVLLLAVDIYKIVVAPYITRSATFFLKALIKDHHQLFLQVFDGSLIPKHHFVVHYPQLIRLLGPLEQYSTIRKEAKHKPFKSWARACNNYKNVAKTVSRRHQEQQSYVFLQGKTLSCEMDIKNQFPAQISTFEEAQHICATLDCSQDEFIHVADKLTVHSYEFKLGCLVLTEWDENGPVCAQLKNIIIHKAVALFVLLVYETEYYNRHLQAYAVSECSRAASTGPGVITS
;
A
#
# COMPACT_ATOMS: atom_id res chain seq x y z
N MET A 1 18.99 30.34 -8.79
CA MET A 1 20.07 30.10 -7.80
C MET A 1 19.96 28.69 -7.21
N GLN A 2 18.83 28.28 -6.63
CA GLN A 2 18.64 26.89 -6.15
C GLN A 2 18.70 25.84 -7.27
N ASP A 3 17.95 26.00 -8.36
CA ASP A 3 17.97 25.02 -9.46
C ASP A 3 19.35 24.91 -10.11
N GLN A 4 20.03 26.05 -10.29
CA GLN A 4 21.40 26.08 -10.79
C GLN A 4 22.33 25.27 -9.86
N TYR A 5 22.23 25.46 -8.54
CA TYR A 5 22.99 24.68 -7.57
C TYR A 5 22.72 23.17 -7.67
N LEU A 6 21.46 22.76 -7.88
CA LEU A 6 21.10 21.34 -8.02
C LEU A 6 21.58 20.73 -9.35
N VAL A 7 21.54 21.53 -10.43
CA VAL A 7 22.05 21.13 -11.75
C VAL A 7 23.59 21.03 -11.71
N ASP A 8 24.27 22.01 -11.11
CA ASP A 8 25.74 22.03 -10.98
C ASP A 8 26.26 20.85 -10.14
N ARG A 9 25.43 20.33 -9.23
CA ARG A 9 25.70 19.14 -8.41
C ARG A 9 25.26 17.82 -9.04
N ASP A 10 24.70 17.87 -10.26
CA ASP A 10 24.20 16.71 -11.01
C ASP A 10 23.23 15.83 -10.21
N VAL A 11 22.33 16.46 -9.45
CA VAL A 11 21.30 15.79 -8.63
C VAL A 11 19.87 16.03 -9.12
N LEU A 12 19.65 17.08 -9.90
CA LEU A 12 18.34 17.38 -10.48
C LEU A 12 18.13 16.64 -11.79
N ILE A 13 17.10 15.82 -11.85
CA ILE A 13 16.61 15.21 -13.08
C ILE A 13 15.38 16.01 -13.53
N PRO A 14 15.53 16.97 -14.46
CA PRO A 14 14.41 17.80 -14.87
C PRO A 14 13.37 16.95 -15.64
N PRO A 15 12.07 17.19 -15.44
CA PRO A 15 11.06 16.58 -16.29
C PRO A 15 11.14 17.15 -17.72
N GLU A 16 11.02 16.26 -18.69
CA GLU A 16 10.92 16.54 -20.12
C GLU A 16 9.47 16.79 -20.52
N GLU A 17 9.22 17.87 -21.24
CA GLU A 17 7.89 18.18 -21.78
C GLU A 17 7.72 17.50 -23.14
N ARG A 18 6.91 16.44 -23.20
CA ARG A 18 6.64 15.68 -24.44
C ARG A 18 5.33 16.12 -25.08
N THR A 19 5.34 16.26 -26.40
CA THR A 19 4.18 16.73 -27.17
C THR A 19 3.32 15.56 -27.63
N LEU A 20 2.00 15.65 -27.40
CA LEU A 20 1.01 14.68 -27.88
C LEU A 20 0.23 15.19 -29.09
N GLY A 21 0.02 16.51 -29.16
CA GLY A 21 -0.68 17.13 -30.27
C GLY A 21 -0.98 18.60 -30.02
N LYS A 22 -2.03 19.10 -30.66
CA LYS A 22 -2.47 20.50 -30.54
C LYS A 22 -3.99 20.58 -30.38
N SER A 23 -4.44 21.64 -29.70
CA SER A 23 -5.86 22.01 -29.60
C SER A 23 -6.04 23.51 -29.62
N PHE A 24 -7.24 23.95 -29.97
CA PHE A 24 -7.61 25.37 -29.82
C PHE A 24 -8.05 25.63 -28.39
N ALA A 25 -7.49 26.68 -27.79
CA ALA A 25 -7.92 27.18 -26.50
C ALA A 25 -8.32 28.66 -26.62
N THR A 26 -9.48 28.99 -26.07
CA THR A 26 -9.91 30.38 -25.94
C THR A 26 -9.04 31.09 -24.92
N ARG A 27 -8.39 32.18 -25.32
CA ARG A 27 -7.70 33.09 -24.40
C ARG A 27 -8.26 34.49 -24.53
N ASP A 28 -8.42 35.14 -23.40
CA ASP A 28 -8.78 36.55 -23.36
C ASP A 28 -7.51 37.38 -23.58
N HIS A 29 -7.53 38.18 -24.64
CA HIS A 29 -6.54 39.22 -24.89
C HIS A 29 -7.26 40.57 -24.91
N SER A 30 -7.06 41.34 -23.83
CA SER A 30 -7.58 42.71 -23.69
C SER A 30 -9.11 42.81 -23.79
N GLY A 31 -9.85 41.83 -23.25
CA GLY A 31 -11.32 41.80 -23.28
C GLY A 31 -11.92 41.08 -24.50
N HIS A 32 -11.07 40.58 -25.40
CA HIS A 32 -11.51 39.83 -26.59
C HIS A 32 -11.08 38.38 -26.51
N ALA A 33 -12.05 37.48 -26.62
CA ALA A 33 -11.81 36.05 -26.72
C ALA A 33 -11.22 35.70 -28.09
N GLN A 34 -9.98 35.20 -28.11
CA GLN A 34 -9.31 34.70 -29.30
C GLN A 34 -9.04 33.19 -29.18
N GLN A 35 -9.29 32.45 -30.26
CA GLN A 35 -8.86 31.05 -30.37
C GLN A 35 -7.37 31.02 -30.67
N GLN A 36 -6.59 30.38 -29.81
CA GLN A 36 -5.17 30.16 -30.04
C GLN A 36 -4.87 28.68 -30.09
N LEU A 37 -4.01 28.29 -31.03
CA LEU A 37 -3.50 26.93 -31.09
C LEU A 37 -2.50 26.71 -29.94
N VAL A 38 -2.80 25.78 -29.05
CA VAL A 38 -1.98 25.42 -27.90
C VAL A 38 -1.49 23.99 -28.06
N THR A 39 -0.19 23.78 -27.79
CA THR A 39 0.40 22.44 -27.74
C THR A 39 -0.08 21.70 -26.50
N GLU A 40 -0.58 20.48 -26.71
CA GLU A 40 -0.98 19.58 -25.63
C GLU A 40 0.18 18.66 -25.30
N THR A 41 0.62 18.74 -24.05
CA THR A 41 1.83 18.08 -23.57
C THR A 41 1.57 17.29 -22.31
N PHE A 42 2.50 16.39 -21.98
CA PHE A 42 2.66 15.79 -20.66
C PHE A 42 4.09 15.98 -20.17
N GLN A 43 4.32 15.68 -18.90
CA GLN A 43 5.66 15.71 -18.31
C GLN A 43 6.14 14.29 -18.12
N TYR A 44 7.34 14.01 -18.61
CA TYR A 44 8.03 12.74 -18.49
C TYR A 44 9.30 12.93 -17.67
N VAL A 45 9.66 11.98 -16.82
CA VAL A 45 10.93 12.00 -16.07
C VAL A 45 11.78 10.85 -16.60
N PRO A 46 12.98 11.10 -17.16
CA PRO A 46 13.83 10.05 -17.69
C PRO A 46 14.15 8.98 -16.65
N ILE A 47 13.56 7.79 -16.82
CA ILE A 47 13.56 6.71 -15.83
C ILE A 47 14.97 6.17 -15.66
N CYS A 48 15.73 6.04 -16.76
CA CYS A 48 17.12 5.56 -16.70
C CYS A 48 17.99 6.45 -15.80
N LYS A 49 17.91 7.78 -15.98
CA LYS A 49 18.66 8.76 -15.16
C LYS A 49 18.19 8.74 -13.71
N LEU A 50 16.87 8.66 -13.51
CA LEU A 50 16.24 8.63 -12.19
C LEU A 50 16.62 7.41 -11.38
N LEU A 51 16.52 6.22 -11.97
CA LEU A 51 16.91 4.98 -11.31
C LEU A 51 18.41 4.91 -11.05
N LYS A 52 19.25 5.41 -11.96
CA LYS A 52 20.71 5.45 -11.73
C LYS A 52 21.02 6.25 -10.48
N LYS A 53 20.52 7.49 -10.40
CA LYS A 53 20.72 8.37 -9.25
C LYS A 53 20.12 7.81 -7.97
N TYR A 54 19.00 7.10 -8.06
CA TYR A 54 18.34 6.46 -6.92
C TYR A 54 19.12 5.26 -6.38
N LEU A 55 19.57 4.36 -7.27
CA LEU A 55 20.30 3.14 -6.90
C LEU A 55 21.73 3.46 -6.44
N GLU A 56 22.33 4.54 -6.93
CA GLU A 56 23.64 5.02 -6.46
C GLU A 56 23.59 5.71 -5.08
N GLN A 57 22.41 5.89 -4.48
CA GLN A 57 22.29 6.46 -3.14
C GLN A 57 22.94 5.55 -2.07
N PRO A 58 23.58 6.12 -1.04
CA PRO A 58 24.24 5.36 0.01
C PRO A 58 23.33 4.30 0.63
N GLY A 59 23.81 3.06 0.69
CA GLY A 59 23.13 1.92 1.29
C GLY A 59 22.01 1.30 0.46
N VAL A 60 21.52 1.94 -0.62
CA VAL A 60 20.37 1.42 -1.40
C VAL A 60 20.68 0.07 -2.02
N MET A 61 21.79 -0.05 -2.75
CA MET A 61 22.20 -1.33 -3.33
C MET A 61 22.51 -2.38 -2.26
N LYS A 62 23.15 -1.99 -1.15
CA LYS A 62 23.37 -2.90 -0.01
C LYS A 62 22.06 -3.44 0.55
N ALA A 63 21.06 -2.57 0.74
CA ALA A 63 19.74 -2.96 1.25
C ALA A 63 19.03 -3.90 0.27
N ILE A 64 19.11 -3.65 -1.02
CA ILE A 64 18.54 -4.50 -2.08
C ILE A 64 19.22 -5.88 -2.10
N LEU A 65 20.56 -5.90 -2.16
CA LEU A 65 21.34 -7.14 -2.31
C LEU A 65 21.32 -7.99 -1.03
N SER A 66 21.08 -7.40 0.14
CA SER A 66 20.90 -8.15 1.39
C SER A 66 19.60 -8.96 1.45
N GLN A 67 18.63 -8.70 0.57
CA GLN A 67 17.39 -9.49 0.49
C GLN A 67 17.68 -10.89 -0.05
N HIS A 68 17.29 -11.91 0.71
CA HIS A 68 17.48 -13.31 0.38
C HIS A 68 16.14 -14.06 0.36
N ASN A 69 16.11 -15.17 -0.37
CA ASN A 69 14.97 -16.08 -0.37
C ASN A 69 14.79 -16.69 1.04
N SER A 70 13.57 -17.07 1.38
CA SER A 70 13.31 -17.81 2.61
C SER A 70 13.95 -19.20 2.53
N GLN A 71 14.74 -19.56 3.55
CA GLN A 71 15.53 -20.80 3.55
C GLN A 71 14.69 -22.08 3.56
N ASP A 72 13.50 -22.04 4.16
CA ASP A 72 12.63 -23.22 4.34
C ASP A 72 11.60 -23.42 3.20
N GLY A 73 11.40 -22.42 2.34
CA GLY A 73 10.36 -22.40 1.30
C GLY A 73 8.91 -22.51 1.81
N CYS A 74 8.70 -22.59 3.13
CA CYS A 74 7.40 -22.77 3.79
C CYS A 74 6.77 -21.42 4.13
N ILE A 75 7.59 -20.45 4.53
CA ILE A 75 7.16 -19.09 4.86
C ILE A 75 7.48 -18.17 3.68
N LEU A 76 6.47 -17.50 3.15
CA LEU A 76 6.61 -16.46 2.14
C LEU A 76 6.85 -15.13 2.87
N LYS A 77 7.98 -14.48 2.58
CA LYS A 77 8.40 -13.22 3.23
C LYS A 77 8.52 -12.06 2.26
N THR A 78 8.85 -12.33 1.01
CA THR A 78 9.03 -11.30 -0.02
C THR A 78 8.55 -11.78 -1.38
N TYR A 79 8.54 -10.88 -2.37
CA TYR A 79 8.33 -11.22 -3.77
C TYR A 79 9.22 -12.36 -4.29
N ARG A 80 10.42 -12.57 -3.70
CA ARG A 80 11.35 -13.63 -4.12
C ARG A 80 10.85 -15.04 -3.79
N ASP A 81 9.94 -15.16 -2.84
CA ASP A 81 9.34 -16.43 -2.45
C ASP A 81 8.14 -16.79 -3.33
N GLY A 82 7.66 -15.84 -4.14
CA GLY A 82 6.58 -16.02 -5.09
C GLY A 82 7.02 -16.82 -6.31
N PHE A 83 6.17 -17.76 -6.75
CA PHE A 83 6.46 -18.61 -7.90
C PHE A 83 6.76 -17.81 -9.18
N HIS A 84 6.12 -16.66 -9.38
CA HIS A 84 6.31 -15.84 -10.57
C HIS A 84 7.75 -15.33 -10.71
N PHE A 85 8.34 -14.85 -9.62
CA PHE A 85 9.73 -14.40 -9.60
C PHE A 85 10.68 -15.58 -9.78
N GLN A 86 10.39 -16.70 -9.09
CA GLN A 86 11.22 -17.90 -9.14
C GLN A 86 11.32 -18.49 -10.55
N THR A 87 10.23 -18.50 -11.31
CA THR A 87 10.23 -19.03 -12.68
C THR A 87 10.88 -18.11 -13.71
N LYS A 88 10.83 -16.79 -13.52
CA LYS A 88 11.28 -15.82 -14.53
C LYS A 88 12.71 -15.31 -14.33
N HIS A 89 13.19 -15.23 -13.09
CA HIS A 89 14.39 -14.44 -12.77
C HIS A 89 15.45 -15.18 -11.96
N VAL A 90 15.26 -16.47 -11.64
CA VAL A 90 16.29 -17.30 -10.98
C VAL A 90 17.39 -17.73 -11.96
N SER A 91 17.15 -17.68 -13.27
CA SER A 91 18.06 -18.21 -14.29
C SER A 91 19.19 -17.26 -14.74
N CYS A 92 19.32 -16.06 -14.17
CA CYS A 92 20.40 -15.11 -14.52
C CYS A 92 21.21 -14.75 -13.28
N GLU A 93 22.15 -15.62 -12.90
CA GLU A 93 22.95 -15.45 -11.67
C GLU A 93 23.99 -14.32 -11.76
N ASP A 94 24.38 -13.89 -12.95
CA ASP A 94 25.51 -12.97 -13.14
C ASP A 94 25.14 -11.47 -13.03
N VAL A 95 23.87 -11.10 -13.24
CA VAL A 95 23.43 -9.69 -13.26
C VAL A 95 22.21 -9.48 -12.34
N PRO A 96 22.34 -8.69 -11.26
CA PRO A 96 21.23 -8.44 -10.35
C PRO A 96 20.01 -7.84 -11.05
N THR A 97 18.87 -8.53 -10.96
CA THR A 97 17.58 -8.04 -11.46
C THR A 97 16.90 -7.17 -10.40
N ILE A 98 16.42 -5.99 -10.80
CA ILE A 98 15.77 -5.01 -9.93
C ILE A 98 14.28 -4.91 -10.32
N PRO A 99 13.38 -5.67 -9.69
CA PRO A 99 11.95 -5.61 -9.99
C PRO A 99 11.35 -4.27 -9.61
N LEU A 100 10.57 -3.70 -10.53
CA LEU A 100 9.89 -2.42 -10.40
C LEU A 100 8.37 -2.62 -10.31
N LEU A 101 7.73 -1.74 -9.54
CA LEU A 101 6.28 -1.56 -9.56
C LEU A 101 5.93 -0.28 -10.30
N LEU A 102 5.01 -0.36 -11.25
CA LEU A 102 4.39 0.80 -11.89
C LEU A 102 3.02 1.06 -11.25
N TYR A 103 2.81 2.27 -10.76
CA TYR A 103 1.51 2.73 -10.24
C TYR A 103 1.00 3.89 -11.07
N ALA A 104 -0.29 3.91 -11.42
CA ALA A 104 -0.90 5.12 -11.96
C ALA A 104 -2.27 5.37 -11.32
N ASP A 105 -2.52 6.64 -11.01
CA ASP A 105 -3.79 7.07 -10.43
C ASP A 105 -4.08 8.54 -10.74
N ASP A 106 -5.37 8.83 -10.66
CA ASP A 106 -6.05 10.04 -11.02
C ASP A 106 -6.29 10.91 -9.77
N TYR A 107 -5.82 12.15 -9.75
CA TYR A 107 -6.06 13.06 -8.63
C TYR A 107 -6.48 14.46 -9.06
N GLU A 108 -7.41 15.04 -8.29
CA GLU A 108 -7.86 16.42 -8.48
C GLU A 108 -6.94 17.40 -7.75
N THR A 109 -6.50 18.45 -8.44
CA THR A 109 -5.67 19.52 -7.86
C THR A 109 -6.47 20.73 -7.43
N GLY A 110 -7.63 20.96 -8.06
CA GLY A 110 -8.56 22.03 -7.71
C GLY A 110 -9.53 21.68 -6.57
N ASN A 111 -10.52 22.54 -6.34
CA ASN A 111 -11.62 22.24 -5.43
C ASN A 111 -12.56 21.19 -6.07
N PRO A 112 -12.70 19.98 -5.49
CA PRO A 112 -13.52 18.92 -6.06
C PRO A 112 -15.04 19.20 -6.00
N LEU A 113 -15.47 20.26 -5.31
CA LEU A 113 -16.87 20.68 -5.18
C LEU A 113 -17.20 21.98 -5.95
N GLY A 114 -16.21 22.61 -6.58
CA GLY A 114 -16.39 23.88 -7.31
C GLY A 114 -16.91 23.72 -8.74
N SER A 115 -17.32 24.83 -9.36
CA SER A 115 -17.80 24.88 -10.76
C SER A 115 -16.78 24.45 -11.82
N ARG A 116 -15.49 24.31 -11.42
CA ARG A 116 -14.38 23.84 -12.26
C ARG A 116 -13.92 22.42 -11.93
N LYS A 117 -14.78 21.63 -11.27
CA LYS A 117 -14.50 20.22 -10.96
C LYS A 117 -14.06 19.45 -12.21
N GLY A 118 -12.97 18.69 -12.12
CA GLY A 118 -12.44 17.90 -13.23
C GLY A 118 -11.58 18.67 -14.24
N GLU A 119 -11.49 20.01 -14.17
CA GLU A 119 -10.67 20.78 -15.12
C GLU A 119 -9.16 20.57 -14.94
N HIS A 120 -8.72 20.34 -13.71
CA HIS A 120 -7.32 20.21 -13.33
C HIS A 120 -7.01 18.83 -12.75
N LYS A 121 -7.82 17.83 -13.11
CA LYS A 121 -7.55 16.42 -12.83
C LYS A 121 -6.30 15.98 -13.58
N LEU A 122 -5.38 15.38 -12.84
CA LEU A 122 -4.11 14.86 -13.34
C LEU A 122 -4.09 13.35 -13.20
N VAL A 123 -3.35 12.70 -14.10
CA VAL A 123 -2.91 11.31 -13.98
C VAL A 123 -1.42 11.35 -13.69
N ALA A 124 -0.97 10.68 -12.64
CA ALA A 124 0.47 10.52 -12.37
C ALA A 124 0.86 9.05 -12.39
N PHE A 125 2.01 8.79 -12.98
CA PHE A 125 2.65 7.49 -13.06
C PHE A 125 3.87 7.49 -12.15
N TYR A 126 3.98 6.49 -11.29
CA TYR A 126 5.06 6.36 -10.33
C TYR A 126 5.74 5.00 -10.45
N ILE A 127 7.04 4.99 -10.21
CA ILE A 127 7.86 3.78 -10.11
C ILE A 127 8.30 3.60 -8.66
N SER A 128 8.28 2.35 -8.18
CA SER A 128 8.86 1.96 -6.90
C SER A 128 9.74 0.72 -7.09
N VAL A 129 10.84 0.64 -6.35
CA VAL A 129 11.76 -0.51 -6.39
C VAL A 129 11.26 -1.58 -5.42
N LEU A 130 10.74 -2.69 -5.94
CA LEU A 130 10.16 -3.79 -5.15
C LEU A 130 11.22 -4.55 -4.35
N SER A 131 12.47 -4.54 -4.82
CA SER A 131 13.58 -5.22 -4.14
C SER A 131 14.13 -4.48 -2.92
N LEU A 132 13.63 -3.28 -2.63
CA LEU A 132 13.95 -2.57 -1.40
C LEU A 132 13.27 -3.24 -0.20
N PRO A 133 13.84 -3.29 1.02
CA PRO A 133 13.11 -3.80 2.18
C PRO A 133 11.78 -3.06 2.42
N ILE A 134 10.72 -3.78 2.83
CA ILE A 134 9.35 -3.25 2.99
C ILE A 134 9.31 -1.96 3.82
N LYS A 135 10.08 -1.91 4.91
CA LYS A 135 10.18 -0.75 5.81
C LYS A 135 10.59 0.55 5.09
N TYR A 136 11.33 0.45 3.98
CA TYR A 136 11.71 1.58 3.15
C TYR A 136 10.76 1.77 1.95
N GLN A 137 10.19 0.70 1.39
CA GLN A 137 9.26 0.80 0.24
C GLN A 137 8.06 1.71 0.53
N ALA A 138 7.55 1.70 1.76
CA ALA A 138 6.40 2.50 2.18
C ALA A 138 6.69 4.01 2.31
N SER A 139 7.97 4.41 2.27
CA SER A 139 8.38 5.82 2.33
C SER A 139 7.96 6.57 1.08
N LEU A 140 7.40 7.77 1.25
CA LEU A 140 7.03 8.63 0.11
C LEU A 140 8.23 9.05 -0.72
N ASN A 141 9.44 9.05 -0.14
CA ASN A 141 10.69 9.37 -0.84
C ASN A 141 11.12 8.29 -1.83
N ASN A 142 10.60 7.07 -1.67
CA ASN A 142 10.90 5.90 -2.50
C ASN A 142 9.81 5.62 -3.56
N ILE A 143 8.82 6.51 -3.67
CA ILE A 143 7.82 6.53 -4.74
C ILE A 143 8.23 7.62 -5.73
N LEU A 144 8.80 7.19 -6.85
CA LEU A 144 9.46 8.05 -7.85
C LEU A 144 8.48 8.42 -8.95
N LEU A 145 8.44 9.69 -9.37
CA LEU A 145 7.56 10.13 -10.48
C LEU A 145 8.18 9.74 -11.83
N ALA A 146 7.42 9.04 -12.67
CA ALA A 146 7.79 8.68 -14.03
C ALA A 146 7.11 9.59 -15.07
N ALA A 147 5.83 9.88 -14.90
CA ALA A 147 5.11 10.80 -15.80
C ALA A 147 3.94 11.50 -15.10
N CYS A 148 3.52 12.66 -15.62
CA CYS A 148 2.33 13.37 -15.17
C CYS A 148 1.63 14.06 -16.35
N ALA A 149 0.34 13.79 -16.51
CA ALA A 149 -0.47 14.30 -17.62
C ALA A 149 -1.81 14.85 -17.13
N LYS A 150 -2.40 15.80 -17.86
CA LYS A 150 -3.78 16.22 -17.61
C LYS A 150 -4.73 15.10 -18.07
N ARG A 151 -5.72 14.75 -17.25
CA ARG A 151 -6.68 13.68 -17.58
C ARG A 151 -7.44 13.94 -18.88
N LYS A 152 -7.77 15.20 -19.17
CA LYS A 152 -8.40 15.61 -20.44
C LYS A 152 -7.52 15.28 -21.66
N VAL A 153 -6.19 15.41 -21.53
CA VAL A 153 -5.24 15.09 -22.59
C VAL A 153 -5.15 13.58 -22.77
N VAL A 154 -5.07 12.82 -21.67
CA VAL A 154 -5.10 11.34 -21.69
C VAL A 154 -6.39 10.81 -22.33
N ASN A 155 -7.55 11.40 -22.03
CA ASN A 155 -8.82 11.02 -22.66
C ASN A 155 -8.82 11.22 -24.18
N LYS A 156 -8.10 12.23 -24.67
CA LYS A 156 -8.06 12.57 -26.10
C LYS A 156 -7.09 11.69 -26.89
N TYR A 157 -5.91 11.44 -26.34
CA TYR A 157 -4.83 10.72 -27.05
C TYR A 157 -4.65 9.27 -26.61
N GLY A 158 -5.37 8.82 -25.59
CA GLY A 158 -5.23 7.50 -24.99
C GLY A 158 -4.08 7.41 -23.98
N ILE A 159 -4.20 6.50 -23.02
CA ILE A 159 -3.18 6.29 -21.98
C ILE A 159 -1.87 5.73 -22.52
N ASP A 160 -1.94 4.93 -23.60
CA ASP A 160 -0.77 4.34 -24.25
C ASP A 160 0.18 5.40 -24.81
N SER A 161 -0.33 6.57 -25.19
CA SER A 161 0.51 7.70 -25.65
C SER A 161 1.46 8.24 -24.57
N VAL A 162 1.11 8.05 -23.29
CA VAL A 162 2.00 8.34 -22.15
C VAL A 162 2.83 7.12 -21.78
N LEU A 163 2.24 5.92 -21.83
CA LEU A 163 2.95 4.67 -21.51
C LEU A 163 4.10 4.39 -22.48
N SER A 164 3.99 4.73 -23.77
CA SER A 164 5.06 4.53 -24.76
C SER A 164 6.37 5.17 -24.29
N ALA A 165 6.32 6.40 -23.75
CA ALA A 165 7.51 7.05 -23.20
C ALA A 165 8.14 6.29 -22.02
N ILE A 166 7.31 5.64 -21.19
CA ILE A 166 7.75 4.82 -20.05
C ILE A 166 8.32 3.49 -20.54
N VAL A 167 7.65 2.85 -21.50
CA VAL A 167 8.03 1.56 -22.09
C VAL A 167 9.35 1.68 -22.83
N ASP A 168 9.59 2.77 -23.57
CA ASP A 168 10.86 3.02 -24.27
C ASP A 168 12.06 2.92 -23.30
N ASP A 169 12.02 3.61 -22.15
CA ASP A 169 13.09 3.55 -21.16
C ASP A 169 13.17 2.17 -20.47
N LEU A 170 12.02 1.53 -20.19
CA LEU A 170 11.99 0.21 -19.58
C LEU A 170 12.57 -0.89 -20.49
N GLN A 171 12.35 -0.80 -21.80
CA GLN A 171 12.94 -1.70 -22.80
C GLN A 171 14.48 -1.59 -22.82
N VAL A 172 15.00 -0.37 -22.73
CA VAL A 172 16.45 -0.14 -22.59
C VAL A 172 16.97 -0.77 -21.30
N LEU A 173 16.27 -0.57 -20.18
CA LEU A 173 16.69 -1.08 -18.87
C LEU A 173 16.69 -2.62 -18.78
N GLU A 174 15.70 -3.31 -19.37
CA GLU A 174 15.65 -4.78 -19.33
C GLU A 174 16.67 -5.43 -20.28
N LYS A 175 16.92 -4.79 -21.43
CA LYS A 175 17.83 -5.30 -22.47
C LYS A 175 19.30 -5.00 -22.14
N GLU A 176 19.64 -3.73 -21.96
CA GLU A 176 21.01 -3.25 -21.79
C GLU A 176 21.44 -3.23 -20.32
N GLY A 177 20.48 -3.07 -19.40
CA GLY A 177 20.76 -2.87 -17.98
C GLY A 177 21.17 -1.43 -17.68
N LEU A 178 21.62 -1.22 -16.44
CA LEU A 178 22.03 0.06 -15.91
C LEU A 178 23.35 -0.10 -15.16
N GLU A 179 24.38 0.60 -15.61
CA GLU A 179 25.65 0.64 -14.90
C GLU A 179 25.52 1.48 -13.63
N ILE A 180 25.82 0.88 -12.48
CA ILE A 180 25.80 1.50 -11.16
C ILE A 180 27.23 1.60 -10.66
N SER A 181 27.60 2.79 -10.20
CA SER A 181 28.87 3.02 -9.51
C SER A 181 28.61 3.69 -8.16
N SER A 182 28.37 2.88 -7.12
CA SER A 182 28.19 3.34 -5.75
C SER A 182 29.27 2.79 -4.83
N THR A 183 29.24 3.19 -3.56
CA THR A 183 30.11 2.64 -2.51
C THR A 183 29.83 1.17 -2.22
N ASP A 184 28.57 0.74 -2.42
CA ASP A 184 28.10 -0.59 -2.04
C ASP A 184 28.09 -1.59 -3.21
N PHE A 185 28.10 -1.10 -4.45
CA PHE A 185 28.03 -1.94 -5.64
C PHE A 185 28.63 -1.23 -6.85
N LYS A 186 29.40 -1.97 -7.66
CA LYS A 186 29.92 -1.54 -8.95
C LYS A 186 29.63 -2.63 -9.98
N GLY A 187 28.90 -2.29 -11.02
CA GLY A 187 28.54 -3.24 -12.07
C GLY A 187 27.22 -2.89 -12.75
N ILE A 188 26.71 -3.81 -13.55
CA ILE A 188 25.43 -3.66 -14.24
C ILE A 188 24.33 -4.30 -13.40
N VAL A 189 23.17 -3.66 -13.36
CA VAL A 189 21.91 -4.23 -12.86
C VAL A 189 20.85 -4.17 -13.93
N LYS A 190 19.81 -5.01 -13.86
CA LYS A 190 18.70 -5.01 -14.82
C LYS A 190 17.38 -4.62 -14.15
N PRO A 191 16.97 -3.35 -14.19
CA PRO A 191 15.64 -2.96 -13.78
C PRO A 191 14.58 -3.50 -14.74
N VAL A 192 13.56 -4.18 -14.21
CA VAL A 192 12.49 -4.81 -15.00
C VAL A 192 11.14 -4.46 -14.41
N LEU A 193 10.13 -4.23 -15.26
CA LEU A 193 8.76 -4.08 -14.78
C LEU A 193 8.24 -5.42 -14.27
N PHE A 194 7.98 -5.52 -12.97
CA PHE A 194 7.51 -6.75 -12.36
C PHE A 194 5.99 -6.82 -12.31
N GLN A 195 5.34 -5.78 -11.78
CA GLN A 195 3.87 -5.69 -11.68
C GLN A 195 3.41 -4.24 -11.83
N VAL A 196 2.19 -4.07 -12.34
CA VAL A 196 1.43 -2.83 -12.34
C VAL A 196 0.39 -2.90 -11.23
N ILE A 197 0.37 -1.87 -10.39
CA ILE A 197 -0.54 -1.71 -9.26
C ILE A 197 -1.38 -0.44 -9.46
N GLY A 198 -2.54 -0.39 -8.84
CA GLY A 198 -3.48 0.72 -9.01
C GLY A 198 -4.84 0.35 -8.47
N ASP A 199 -5.76 1.31 -8.50
CA ASP A 199 -7.16 0.98 -8.29
C ASP A 199 -7.67 0.06 -9.42
N ASN A 200 -8.70 -0.74 -9.17
CA ASN A 200 -9.17 -1.69 -10.19
C ASN A 200 -9.59 -1.01 -11.52
N LEU A 201 -10.16 0.20 -11.47
CA LEU A 201 -10.57 0.90 -12.70
C LEU A 201 -9.36 1.43 -13.47
N GLY A 202 -8.38 2.04 -12.80
CA GLY A 202 -7.13 2.47 -13.38
C GLY A 202 -6.32 1.29 -13.93
N LEU A 203 -6.27 0.17 -13.21
CA LEU A 203 -5.66 -1.07 -13.69
C LEU A 203 -6.34 -1.60 -14.95
N HIS A 204 -7.67 -1.61 -15.01
CA HIS A 204 -8.36 -2.01 -16.23
C HIS A 204 -7.98 -1.10 -17.40
N GLU A 205 -7.93 0.21 -17.18
CA GLU A 205 -7.52 1.15 -18.23
C GLU A 205 -6.08 0.92 -18.68
N LEU A 206 -5.12 0.78 -17.75
CA LEU A 206 -3.69 0.58 -18.05
C LEU A 206 -3.44 -0.72 -18.81
N LEU A 207 -4.08 -1.80 -18.37
CA LEU A 207 -3.88 -3.15 -18.88
C LEU A 207 -4.75 -3.47 -20.12
N GLY A 208 -5.64 -2.55 -20.52
CA GLY A 208 -6.44 -2.68 -21.74
C GLY A 208 -7.76 -3.45 -21.58
N PHE A 209 -8.23 -3.65 -20.35
CA PHE A 209 -9.55 -4.23 -20.04
C PHE A 209 -10.67 -3.18 -20.07
N VAL A 210 -11.92 -3.64 -20.05
CA VAL A 210 -13.08 -2.76 -19.89
C VAL A 210 -13.11 -2.16 -18.47
N GLY A 211 -12.98 -0.83 -18.37
CA GLY A 211 -12.99 -0.06 -17.12
C GLY A 211 -14.38 0.11 -16.50
N SER A 212 -15.06 -0.99 -16.17
CA SER A 212 -16.36 -0.96 -15.49
C SER A 212 -16.63 -2.23 -14.70
N PHE A 213 -17.00 -2.10 -13.42
CA PHE A 213 -17.48 -3.22 -12.61
C PHE A 213 -18.86 -3.74 -13.03
N SER A 214 -19.55 -3.01 -13.91
CA SER A 214 -20.81 -3.45 -14.49
C SER A 214 -20.64 -4.25 -15.79
N ALA A 215 -19.42 -4.37 -16.30
CA ALA A 215 -19.11 -5.14 -17.51
C ALA A 215 -19.47 -6.63 -17.36
N ASN A 216 -19.64 -7.31 -18.50
CA ASN A 216 -19.92 -8.75 -18.55
C ASN A 216 -18.78 -9.58 -17.93
N TYR A 217 -17.54 -9.12 -18.06
CA TYR A 217 -16.34 -9.78 -17.56
C TYR A 217 -15.50 -8.79 -16.75
N PRO A 218 -15.86 -8.51 -15.50
CA PRO A 218 -15.21 -7.46 -14.70
C PRO A 218 -13.92 -7.91 -14.02
N CYS A 219 -13.49 -9.17 -14.17
CA CYS A 219 -12.27 -9.69 -13.56
C CYS A 219 -11.08 -9.66 -14.54
N ARG A 220 -9.93 -9.17 -14.06
CA ARG A 220 -8.66 -9.22 -14.81
C ARG A 220 -7.92 -10.55 -14.69
N PHE A 221 -8.27 -11.38 -13.72
CA PHE A 221 -7.62 -12.67 -13.47
C PHE A 221 -8.32 -13.83 -14.20
N CYS A 222 -9.62 -13.73 -14.45
CA CYS A 222 -10.40 -14.76 -15.12
C CYS A 222 -11.50 -14.18 -16.02
N LYS A 223 -12.09 -15.05 -16.86
CA LYS A 223 -13.17 -14.79 -17.81
C LYS A 223 -14.52 -15.25 -17.27
N ALA A 224 -14.69 -15.33 -15.95
CA ALA A 224 -15.99 -15.63 -15.38
C ALA A 224 -16.99 -14.49 -15.66
N PRO A 225 -18.15 -14.78 -16.28
CA PRO A 225 -19.16 -13.77 -16.57
C PRO A 225 -19.81 -13.28 -15.28
N LYS A 226 -20.31 -12.04 -15.31
CA LYS A 226 -20.91 -11.33 -14.18
C LYS A 226 -22.01 -12.13 -13.47
N GLU A 227 -22.79 -12.91 -14.21
CA GLU A 227 -23.85 -13.73 -13.65
C GLU A 227 -23.32 -14.90 -12.80
N ILE A 228 -22.14 -15.43 -13.15
CA ILE A 228 -21.47 -16.48 -12.38
C ILE A 228 -20.80 -15.89 -11.14
N ILE A 229 -20.03 -14.80 -11.28
CA ILE A 229 -19.24 -14.26 -10.17
C ILE A 229 -20.08 -13.80 -8.98
N ARG A 230 -21.36 -13.48 -9.19
CA ARG A 230 -22.33 -13.08 -8.15
C ARG A 230 -22.59 -14.17 -7.11
N ARG A 231 -22.29 -15.43 -7.41
CA ARG A 231 -22.47 -16.59 -6.53
C ARG A 231 -21.24 -17.50 -6.48
N GLN A 232 -20.14 -17.11 -7.12
CA GLN A 232 -18.94 -17.94 -7.24
C GLN A 232 -18.13 -17.90 -5.95
N LEU A 233 -17.94 -19.07 -5.33
CA LEU A 233 -17.22 -19.21 -4.07
C LEU A 233 -15.74 -19.60 -4.26
N THR A 234 -15.40 -20.15 -5.42
CA THR A 234 -14.03 -20.61 -5.76
C THR A 234 -13.70 -20.28 -7.21
N PRO A 235 -12.42 -19.99 -7.53
CA PRO A 235 -12.01 -19.76 -8.90
C PRO A 235 -12.19 -21.03 -9.74
N ASP A 236 -12.53 -20.84 -11.01
CA ASP A 236 -12.54 -21.90 -12.03
C ASP A 236 -11.24 -21.78 -12.84
N SER A 237 -10.40 -22.82 -12.76
CA SER A 237 -9.13 -22.86 -13.46
C SER A 237 -9.26 -22.79 -14.98
N ALA A 238 -10.37 -23.29 -15.54
CA ALA A 238 -10.62 -23.26 -16.98
C ALA A 238 -10.95 -21.84 -17.49
N LEU A 239 -11.32 -20.92 -16.59
CA LEU A 239 -11.65 -19.54 -16.92
C LEU A 239 -10.50 -18.58 -16.63
N LEU A 240 -9.35 -19.03 -16.11
CA LEU A 240 -8.20 -18.17 -15.87
C LEU A 240 -7.69 -17.58 -17.19
N ARG A 241 -7.31 -16.30 -17.15
CA ARG A 241 -6.68 -15.65 -18.31
C ARG A 241 -5.22 -16.10 -18.42
N SER A 242 -4.80 -16.41 -19.63
CA SER A 242 -3.42 -16.71 -20.02
C SER A 242 -2.98 -15.85 -21.21
N LYS A 243 -1.71 -15.92 -21.61
CA LYS A 243 -1.21 -15.20 -22.81
C LYS A 243 -1.95 -15.67 -24.06
N GLU A 244 -2.19 -16.97 -24.18
CA GLU A 244 -2.86 -17.60 -25.32
C GLU A 244 -4.29 -17.09 -25.42
N THR A 245 -5.08 -17.22 -24.34
CA THR A 245 -6.47 -16.74 -24.31
C THR A 245 -6.58 -15.23 -24.49
N PHE A 246 -5.55 -14.46 -24.10
CA PHE A 246 -5.49 -13.02 -24.30
C PHE A 246 -5.37 -12.66 -25.78
N HIS A 247 -4.49 -13.34 -26.52
CA HIS A 247 -4.35 -13.12 -27.96
C HIS A 247 -5.60 -13.54 -28.73
N GLU A 248 -6.24 -14.65 -28.34
CA GLU A 248 -7.54 -15.07 -28.89
C GLU A 248 -8.62 -14.01 -28.62
N ASP A 249 -8.71 -13.49 -27.40
CA ASP A 249 -9.68 -12.46 -27.01
C ASP A 249 -9.50 -11.14 -27.75
N LEU A 250 -8.25 -10.75 -28.01
CA LEU A 250 -7.96 -9.57 -28.83
C LEU A 250 -8.33 -9.79 -30.30
N ALA A 251 -8.07 -10.98 -30.85
CA ALA A 251 -8.41 -11.30 -32.23
C ALA A 251 -9.93 -11.36 -32.47
N LEU A 252 -10.72 -11.70 -31.45
CA LEU A 252 -12.18 -11.68 -31.52
C LEU A 252 -12.76 -10.25 -31.62
N ASP A 253 -12.03 -9.23 -31.16
CA ASP A 253 -12.43 -7.82 -31.15
C ASP A 253 -13.86 -7.54 -30.62
N ASP A 254 -14.32 -8.35 -29.66
CA ASP A 254 -15.65 -8.23 -29.06
C ASP A 254 -15.56 -8.06 -27.54
N THR A 255 -15.50 -6.80 -27.12
CA THR A 255 -15.42 -6.42 -25.70
C THR A 255 -16.55 -6.99 -24.84
N SER A 256 -17.73 -7.25 -25.44
CA SER A 256 -18.90 -7.77 -24.73
C SER A 256 -18.76 -9.25 -24.37
N ARG A 257 -17.93 -9.98 -25.12
CA ARG A 257 -17.63 -11.41 -24.95
C ARG A 257 -16.31 -11.68 -24.25
N THR A 258 -15.36 -10.74 -24.30
CA THR A 258 -14.00 -10.95 -23.81
C THR A 258 -13.65 -10.08 -22.61
N GLY A 259 -14.31 -8.93 -22.43
CA GLY A 259 -13.92 -7.91 -21.44
C GLY A 259 -12.61 -7.19 -21.76
N MET A 260 -12.02 -7.46 -22.94
CA MET A 260 -10.81 -6.81 -23.46
C MET A 260 -11.19 -5.65 -24.37
N LYS A 261 -10.47 -4.53 -24.27
CA LYS A 261 -10.70 -3.33 -25.10
C LYS A 261 -9.56 -3.09 -26.10
N ARG A 262 -8.32 -3.41 -25.72
CA ARG A 262 -7.12 -3.15 -26.53
C ARG A 262 -5.94 -3.94 -25.99
N SER A 263 -4.88 -4.07 -26.80
CA SER A 263 -3.56 -4.45 -26.29
C SER A 263 -2.93 -3.26 -25.55
N SER A 264 -2.25 -3.52 -24.44
CA SER A 264 -1.49 -2.51 -23.70
C SER A 264 -0.12 -2.29 -24.29
N GLU A 265 0.34 -1.03 -24.30
CA GLU A 265 1.73 -0.70 -24.66
C GLU A 265 2.74 -1.46 -23.79
N LEU A 266 2.35 -1.80 -22.57
CA LEU A 266 3.17 -2.59 -21.64
C LEU A 266 3.46 -4.01 -22.13
N ASN A 267 2.66 -4.57 -23.04
CA ASN A 267 2.92 -5.89 -23.63
C ASN A 267 4.15 -5.90 -24.57
N ASN A 268 4.71 -4.74 -24.90
CA ASN A 268 5.93 -4.62 -25.70
C ASN A 268 7.21 -4.86 -24.88
N LEU A 269 7.10 -5.09 -23.57
CA LEU A 269 8.21 -5.45 -22.69
C LEU A 269 8.45 -6.96 -22.71
N GLU A 270 9.70 -7.39 -22.66
CA GLU A 270 10.06 -8.81 -22.69
C GLU A 270 9.68 -9.51 -21.37
N GLN A 271 9.90 -8.85 -20.24
CA GLN A 271 9.71 -9.45 -18.92
C GLN A 271 8.29 -9.32 -18.37
N PHE A 272 7.43 -8.52 -19.01
CA PHE A 272 6.07 -8.22 -18.54
C PHE A 272 5.00 -8.53 -19.59
N HIS A 273 3.86 -9.04 -19.14
CA HIS A 273 2.65 -9.16 -19.96
C HIS A 273 1.41 -8.95 -19.09
N VAL A 274 0.37 -8.30 -19.62
CA VAL A 274 -0.82 -7.95 -18.83
C VAL A 274 -1.59 -9.15 -18.27
N SER A 275 -1.55 -10.31 -18.94
CA SER A 275 -2.14 -11.56 -18.42
C SER A 275 -1.38 -12.14 -17.23
N GLU A 276 -0.14 -11.69 -17.00
CA GLU A 276 0.71 -12.07 -15.88
C GLU A 276 0.82 -10.94 -14.83
N ASN A 277 -0.08 -9.96 -14.91
CA ASN A 277 -0.23 -8.93 -13.89
C ASN A 277 -1.14 -9.42 -12.75
N TYR A 278 -0.54 -10.12 -11.80
CA TYR A 278 -1.18 -10.75 -10.66
C TYR A 278 -1.47 -9.81 -9.50
N ALA A 279 -0.89 -8.61 -9.44
CA ALA A 279 -1.01 -7.75 -8.27
C ALA A 279 -2.49 -7.33 -8.00
N PRO A 280 -3.06 -7.69 -6.83
CA PRO A 280 -4.38 -7.28 -6.42
C PRO A 280 -4.38 -5.88 -5.79
N ASP A 281 -5.57 -5.37 -5.45
CA ASP A 281 -5.72 -4.07 -4.79
C ASP A 281 -6.44 -4.21 -3.45
N ILE A 282 -5.67 -4.57 -2.43
CA ILE A 282 -6.19 -4.86 -1.08
C ILE A 282 -7.01 -3.69 -0.53
N THR A 283 -6.52 -2.46 -0.69
CA THR A 283 -7.15 -1.26 -0.12
C THR A 283 -8.54 -1.07 -0.71
N HIS A 284 -8.68 -1.03 -2.04
CA HIS A 284 -9.99 -0.78 -2.62
C HIS A 284 -10.89 -2.01 -2.56
N ASP A 285 -10.34 -3.23 -2.67
CA ASP A 285 -11.15 -4.45 -2.60
C ASP A 285 -11.79 -4.62 -1.22
N PHE A 286 -11.02 -4.47 -0.15
CA PHE A 286 -11.54 -4.58 1.22
C PHE A 286 -12.05 -3.25 1.76
N LEU A 287 -11.17 -2.26 1.93
CA LEU A 287 -11.45 -1.06 2.75
C LEU A 287 -12.34 -0.03 2.07
N GLU A 288 -12.45 -0.07 0.74
CA GLU A 288 -13.40 0.76 -0.04
C GLU A 288 -14.46 -0.09 -0.77
N GLY A 289 -14.59 -1.36 -0.40
CA GLY A 289 -15.43 -2.32 -1.10
C GLY A 289 -16.22 -3.19 -0.14
N ILE A 290 -15.66 -4.37 0.15
CA ILE A 290 -16.28 -5.43 0.95
C ILE A 290 -16.61 -4.91 2.36
N MET A 291 -15.61 -4.40 3.07
CA MET A 291 -15.76 -3.99 4.48
C MET A 291 -16.80 -2.87 4.69
N PRO A 292 -16.79 -1.76 3.93
CA PRO A 292 -17.86 -0.78 3.98
C PRO A 292 -19.27 -1.35 3.78
N LEU A 293 -19.43 -2.28 2.85
CA LEU A 293 -20.73 -2.87 2.53
C LEU A 293 -21.19 -3.77 3.68
N GLU A 294 -20.33 -4.69 4.10
CA GLU A 294 -20.65 -5.69 5.13
C GLU A 294 -20.89 -5.05 6.49
N VAL A 295 -20.05 -4.11 6.93
CA VAL A 295 -20.28 -3.39 8.20
C VAL A 295 -21.66 -2.75 8.21
N LYS A 296 -22.10 -2.14 7.11
CA LYS A 296 -23.43 -1.52 7.03
C LYS A 296 -24.56 -2.55 7.03
N LEU A 297 -24.40 -3.67 6.33
CA LEU A 297 -25.39 -4.75 6.29
C LEU A 297 -25.53 -5.43 7.65
N VAL A 298 -24.41 -5.80 8.26
CA VAL A 298 -24.34 -6.42 9.59
C VAL A 298 -24.97 -5.51 10.63
N LEU A 299 -24.52 -4.25 10.73
CA LEU A 299 -25.09 -3.32 11.71
C LEU A 299 -26.57 -3.07 11.49
N ASN A 300 -27.04 -2.96 10.24
CA ASN A 300 -28.47 -2.78 9.98
C ASN A 300 -29.29 -3.99 10.46
N SER A 301 -28.84 -5.21 10.16
CA SER A 301 -29.52 -6.43 10.62
C SER A 301 -29.51 -6.57 12.15
N LEU A 302 -28.38 -6.29 12.81
CA LEU A 302 -28.29 -6.33 14.28
C LEU A 302 -29.20 -5.30 14.96
N ILE A 303 -29.38 -4.12 14.34
CA ILE A 303 -30.33 -3.10 14.79
C ILE A 303 -31.76 -3.56 14.58
N ASP A 304 -32.09 -4.12 13.42
CA ASP A 304 -33.43 -4.63 13.11
C ASP A 304 -33.84 -5.78 14.04
N LYS A 305 -32.87 -6.61 14.47
CA LYS A 305 -33.05 -7.67 15.49
C LYS A 305 -33.07 -7.15 16.93
N GLY A 306 -32.83 -5.85 17.15
CA GLY A 306 -32.87 -5.23 18.47
C GLY A 306 -31.70 -5.59 19.40
N GLN A 307 -30.61 -6.16 18.88
CA GLN A 307 -29.42 -6.46 19.69
C GLN A 307 -28.66 -5.18 20.08
N VAL A 308 -28.62 -4.21 19.18
CA VAL A 308 -27.99 -2.90 19.41
C VAL A 308 -28.80 -1.79 18.78
N THR A 309 -28.58 -0.55 19.22
CA THR A 309 -29.09 0.66 18.57
C THR A 309 -27.97 1.40 17.84
N LEU A 310 -28.31 2.16 16.79
CA LEU A 310 -27.33 3.01 16.10
C LEU A 310 -26.67 4.02 17.06
N GLN A 311 -27.42 4.51 18.05
CA GLN A 311 -26.89 5.41 19.07
C GLN A 311 -25.79 4.73 19.90
N GLN A 312 -26.05 3.52 20.41
CA GLN A 312 -25.05 2.74 21.16
C GLN A 312 -23.80 2.47 20.31
N VAL A 313 -23.96 2.09 19.04
CA VAL A 313 -22.83 1.87 18.12
C VAL A 313 -21.98 3.14 17.98
N ASN A 314 -22.61 4.28 17.72
CA ASN A 314 -21.92 5.56 17.54
C ASN A 314 -21.27 6.08 18.82
N ASP A 315 -21.88 5.85 19.98
CA ASP A 315 -21.33 6.22 21.28
C ASP A 315 -20.07 5.40 21.58
N ARG A 316 -20.08 4.10 21.30
CA ARG A 316 -18.89 3.25 21.44
C ARG A 316 -17.79 3.61 20.45
N ILE A 317 -18.11 3.85 19.18
CA ILE A 317 -17.14 4.37 18.19
C ILE A 317 -16.50 5.68 18.69
N SER A 318 -17.31 6.57 19.26
CA SER A 318 -16.84 7.89 19.68
C SER A 318 -16.01 7.86 20.97
N SER A 319 -16.29 6.92 21.88
CA SER A 319 -15.65 6.84 23.20
C SER A 319 -14.51 5.82 23.30
N PHE A 320 -14.37 4.91 22.33
CA PHE A 320 -13.35 3.86 22.35
C PHE A 320 -11.92 4.41 22.45
N ASN A 321 -11.06 3.71 23.19
CA ASN A 321 -9.65 4.05 23.35
C ASN A 321 -8.80 3.45 22.22
N TYR A 322 -8.64 4.19 21.13
CA TYR A 322 -7.84 3.78 19.96
C TYR A 322 -6.33 3.75 20.19
N GLY A 323 -5.84 4.15 21.38
CA GLY A 323 -4.41 4.33 21.62
C GLY A 323 -3.78 5.40 20.72
N PHE A 324 -2.50 5.71 20.92
CA PHE A 324 -1.83 6.77 20.13
C PHE A 324 -1.56 6.35 18.68
N VAL A 325 -1.50 5.05 18.40
CA VAL A 325 -1.23 4.48 17.07
C VAL A 325 -2.39 4.78 16.13
N ASP A 326 -3.62 4.45 16.53
CA ASP A 326 -4.80 4.55 15.67
C ASP A 326 -5.66 5.80 15.93
N LYS A 327 -5.35 6.63 16.93
CA LYS A 327 -6.09 7.88 17.21
C LYS A 327 -6.24 8.79 15.98
N LYS A 328 -5.23 8.84 15.10
CA LYS A 328 -5.28 9.64 13.85
C LYS A 328 -6.25 9.06 12.81
N ASN A 329 -6.57 7.78 12.91
CA ASN A 329 -7.46 7.02 12.04
C ASN A 329 -8.79 6.71 12.72
N LYS A 330 -9.14 7.42 13.80
CA LYS A 330 -10.42 7.26 14.48
C LYS A 330 -11.59 7.30 13.47
N PRO A 331 -12.48 6.29 13.47
CA PRO A 331 -13.68 6.28 12.66
C PRO A 331 -14.63 7.43 13.01
N SER A 332 -15.48 7.78 12.05
CA SER A 332 -16.52 8.79 12.22
C SER A 332 -17.82 8.08 12.58
N PRO A 333 -18.72 8.72 13.34
CA PRO A 333 -20.04 8.15 13.59
C PRO A 333 -20.76 7.81 12.27
N ILE A 334 -21.44 6.66 12.26
CA ILE A 334 -22.17 6.15 11.11
C ILE A 334 -23.54 6.85 11.06
N PRO A 335 -23.85 7.59 9.98
CA PRO A 335 -25.15 8.24 9.85
C PRO A 335 -26.22 7.22 9.43
N GLN A 336 -27.46 7.44 9.87
CA GLN A 336 -28.60 6.58 9.49
C GLN A 336 -28.77 6.47 7.96
N SER A 337 -28.45 7.54 7.22
CA SER A 337 -28.51 7.54 5.76
C SER A 337 -27.52 6.57 5.11
N ALA A 338 -26.38 6.30 5.76
CA ALA A 338 -25.43 5.31 5.27
C ALA A 338 -25.98 3.88 5.40
N LEU A 339 -26.64 3.55 6.53
CA LEU A 339 -27.28 2.24 6.72
C LEU A 339 -28.42 1.99 5.72
N LYS A 340 -29.21 3.03 5.40
CA LYS A 340 -30.25 2.95 4.37
C LYS A 340 -29.71 2.74 2.94
N ASN A 341 -28.43 3.01 2.70
CA ASN A 341 -27.77 2.76 1.42
C ASN A 341 -26.44 2.01 1.61
N PRO A 342 -26.49 0.68 1.86
CA PRO A 342 -25.29 -0.13 2.11
C PRO A 342 -24.29 -0.15 0.95
N ARG A 343 -24.73 0.14 -0.29
CA ARG A 343 -23.84 0.25 -1.46
C ARG A 343 -23.28 1.65 -1.72
N GLY A 344 -23.77 2.66 -1.00
CA GLY A 344 -23.27 4.02 -1.07
C GLY A 344 -21.92 4.22 -0.38
N ALA A 345 -21.37 5.42 -0.48
CA ALA A 345 -20.13 5.77 0.23
C ALA A 345 -20.26 5.58 1.75
N SER A 346 -19.23 5.05 2.40
CA SER A 346 -19.20 4.89 3.86
C SER A 346 -19.05 6.21 4.61
N GLY A 347 -18.54 7.25 3.94
CA GLY A 347 -18.08 8.48 4.60
C GLY A 347 -16.76 8.30 5.37
N GLN A 348 -16.13 7.13 5.28
CA GLN A 348 -14.87 6.80 5.93
C GLN A 348 -13.74 6.75 4.90
N LYS A 349 -12.55 7.23 5.28
CA LYS A 349 -11.32 6.95 4.52
C LYS A 349 -10.91 5.49 4.73
N ALA A 350 -10.15 4.90 3.80
CA ALA A 350 -9.69 3.51 3.91
C ALA A 350 -9.02 3.20 5.27
N ALA A 351 -8.13 4.08 5.76
CA ALA A 351 -7.48 3.91 7.07
C ALA A 351 -8.48 3.95 8.25
N GLN A 352 -9.55 4.74 8.16
CA GLN A 352 -10.62 4.77 9.16
C GLN A 352 -11.48 3.51 9.08
N MET A 353 -11.78 3.02 7.88
CA MET A 353 -12.52 1.77 7.70
C MET A 353 -11.74 0.58 8.24
N ARG A 354 -10.42 0.53 8.00
CA ARG A 354 -9.52 -0.47 8.59
C ARG A 354 -9.59 -0.44 10.13
N CYS A 355 -9.47 0.76 10.70
CA CYS A 355 -9.56 0.97 12.15
C CYS A 355 -10.93 0.49 12.67
N LEU A 356 -12.02 0.91 12.03
CA LEU A 356 -13.38 0.50 12.40
C LEU A 356 -13.50 -1.03 12.39
N CYS A 357 -13.17 -1.70 11.30
CA CYS A 357 -13.38 -3.15 11.17
C CYS A 357 -12.54 -3.97 12.15
N LEU A 358 -11.32 -3.55 12.45
CA LEU A 358 -10.45 -4.27 13.39
C LEU A 358 -10.89 -4.11 14.85
N TYR A 359 -11.48 -2.96 15.21
CA TYR A 359 -11.93 -2.72 16.59
C TYR A 359 -13.44 -2.93 16.80
N LEU A 360 -14.25 -3.01 15.74
CA LEU A 360 -15.70 -3.24 15.87
C LEU A 360 -16.02 -4.50 16.72
N PRO A 361 -15.29 -5.63 16.56
CA PRO A 361 -15.52 -6.80 17.39
C PRO A 361 -15.38 -6.56 18.89
N ILE A 362 -14.28 -5.94 19.32
CA ILE A 362 -14.05 -5.64 20.74
C ILE A 362 -14.93 -4.47 21.24
N MET A 363 -15.38 -3.58 20.35
CA MET A 363 -16.28 -2.48 20.70
C MET A 363 -17.69 -2.95 21.00
N LEU A 364 -18.20 -3.97 20.30
CA LEU A 364 -19.62 -4.33 20.37
C LEU A 364 -19.88 -5.77 20.77
N GLY A 365 -18.89 -6.67 20.72
CA GLY A 365 -19.12 -8.10 20.86
C GLY A 365 -19.76 -8.51 22.19
N ASP A 366 -19.57 -7.76 23.29
CA ASP A 366 -20.26 -7.98 24.56
C ASP A 366 -21.78 -7.74 24.50
N LEU A 367 -22.27 -7.05 23.47
CA LEU A 367 -23.70 -6.79 23.22
C LEU A 367 -24.32 -7.72 22.18
N ILE A 368 -23.50 -8.49 21.46
CA ILE A 368 -23.94 -9.30 20.33
C ILE A 368 -23.99 -10.76 20.75
N ASP A 369 -25.05 -11.45 20.33
CA ASP A 369 -25.22 -12.89 20.55
C ASP A 369 -24.10 -13.68 19.84
N GLU A 370 -23.46 -14.61 20.55
CA GLU A 370 -22.39 -15.48 19.99
C GLU A 370 -22.91 -16.38 18.85
N SER A 371 -24.22 -16.64 18.79
CA SER A 371 -24.86 -17.42 17.73
C SER A 371 -25.26 -16.59 16.49
N SER A 372 -24.91 -15.30 16.46
CA SER A 372 -25.28 -14.38 15.38
C SER A 372 -24.51 -14.64 14.07
N ASP A 373 -25.20 -15.18 13.07
CA ASP A 373 -24.63 -15.40 11.73
C ASP A 373 -24.17 -14.09 11.08
N GLU A 374 -24.87 -12.97 11.28
CA GLU A 374 -24.42 -11.66 10.78
C GLU A 374 -23.09 -11.24 11.38
N TRP A 375 -22.89 -11.53 12.66
CA TRP A 375 -21.64 -11.24 13.33
C TRP A 375 -20.52 -12.14 12.81
N GLU A 376 -20.80 -13.43 12.60
CA GLU A 376 -19.82 -14.36 12.04
C GLU A 376 -19.38 -13.96 10.61
N VAL A 377 -20.29 -13.39 9.79
CA VAL A 377 -19.88 -12.79 8.50
C VAL A 377 -18.81 -11.72 8.70
N LEU A 378 -19.01 -10.79 9.65
CA LEU A 378 -18.01 -9.76 9.96
C LEU A 378 -16.69 -10.36 10.48
N LEU A 379 -16.76 -11.34 11.38
CA LEU A 379 -15.57 -11.97 11.96
C LEU A 379 -14.75 -12.69 10.89
N LEU A 380 -15.40 -13.44 9.98
CA LEU A 380 -14.73 -14.08 8.86
C LEU A 380 -14.09 -13.07 7.90
N ALA A 381 -14.78 -11.96 7.60
CA ALA A 381 -14.22 -10.90 6.77
C ALA A 381 -12.94 -10.31 7.40
N VAL A 382 -12.96 -10.08 8.72
CA VAL A 382 -11.80 -9.60 9.49
C VAL A 382 -10.66 -10.63 9.48
N ASP A 383 -10.93 -11.91 9.68
CA ASP A 383 -9.93 -12.98 9.63
C ASP A 383 -9.26 -13.07 8.24
N ILE A 384 -10.06 -13.05 7.17
CA ILE A 384 -9.57 -13.01 5.78
C ILE A 384 -8.66 -11.80 5.58
N TYR A 385 -9.11 -10.61 5.99
CA TYR A 385 -8.34 -9.39 5.82
C TYR A 385 -7.01 -9.44 6.58
N LYS A 386 -6.99 -9.93 7.83
CA LYS A 386 -5.79 -10.09 8.65
C LYS A 386 -4.74 -10.98 7.96
N ILE A 387 -5.16 -12.10 7.37
CA ILE A 387 -4.26 -12.99 6.62
C ILE A 387 -3.74 -12.31 5.36
N VAL A 388 -4.60 -11.60 4.62
CA VAL A 388 -4.24 -10.94 3.36
C VAL A 388 -3.19 -9.84 3.56
N VAL A 389 -3.27 -9.08 4.66
CA VAL A 389 -2.31 -8.00 4.99
C VAL A 389 -1.11 -8.48 5.82
N ALA A 390 -0.99 -9.79 6.05
CA ALA A 390 0.11 -10.32 6.84
C ALA A 390 1.45 -10.05 6.12
N PRO A 391 2.46 -9.52 6.82
CA PRO A 391 3.78 -9.26 6.22
C PRO A 391 4.53 -10.56 5.87
N TYR A 392 4.17 -11.66 6.55
CA TYR A 392 4.72 -12.99 6.37
C TYR A 392 3.57 -13.98 6.38
N ILE A 393 3.58 -14.96 5.48
CA ILE A 393 2.50 -15.93 5.36
C ILE A 393 3.03 -17.31 5.00
N THR A 394 2.58 -18.34 5.69
CA THR A 394 2.94 -19.71 5.34
C THR A 394 2.20 -20.16 4.08
N ARG A 395 2.80 -21.05 3.30
CA ARG A 395 2.11 -21.67 2.15
C ARG A 395 0.81 -22.35 2.58
N SER A 396 0.81 -23.04 3.72
CA SER A 396 -0.37 -23.67 4.31
C SER A 396 -1.48 -22.67 4.62
N ALA A 397 -1.15 -21.48 5.15
CA ALA A 397 -2.12 -20.43 5.42
C ALA A 397 -2.83 -19.95 4.14
N THR A 398 -2.22 -20.06 2.96
CA THR A 398 -2.91 -19.75 1.70
C THR A 398 -4.04 -20.73 1.36
N PHE A 399 -3.95 -21.99 1.80
CA PHE A 399 -5.03 -22.96 1.64
C PHE A 399 -6.13 -22.73 2.68
N PHE A 400 -5.75 -22.39 3.92
CA PHE A 400 -6.70 -21.98 4.95
C PHE A 400 -7.48 -20.73 4.53
N LEU A 401 -6.80 -19.72 3.99
CA LEU A 401 -7.43 -18.52 3.42
C LEU A 401 -8.46 -18.86 2.34
N LYS A 402 -8.17 -19.83 1.46
CA LYS A 402 -9.12 -20.30 0.44
C LYS A 402 -10.40 -20.88 1.07
N ALA A 403 -10.26 -21.63 2.16
CA ALA A 403 -11.40 -22.17 2.90
C ALA A 403 -12.22 -21.04 3.55
N LEU A 404 -11.56 -20.14 4.28
CA LEU A 404 -12.22 -18.98 4.91
C LEU A 404 -13.00 -18.11 3.91
N ILE A 405 -12.42 -17.82 2.74
CA ILE A 405 -13.11 -17.04 1.69
C ILE A 405 -14.37 -17.76 1.21
N LYS A 406 -14.30 -19.08 1.01
CA LYS A 406 -15.46 -19.87 0.59
C LYS A 406 -16.55 -19.83 1.66
N ASP A 407 -16.19 -20.08 2.92
CA ASP A 407 -17.12 -20.12 4.05
C ASP A 407 -17.77 -18.75 4.28
N HIS A 408 -16.97 -17.69 4.23
CA HIS A 408 -17.44 -16.30 4.30
C HIS A 408 -18.44 -15.98 3.18
N HIS A 409 -18.10 -16.24 1.92
CA HIS A 409 -18.99 -15.91 0.81
C HIS A 409 -20.28 -16.74 0.84
N GLN A 410 -20.19 -18.00 1.27
CA GLN A 410 -21.36 -18.85 1.45
C GLN A 410 -22.29 -18.30 2.53
N LEU A 411 -21.74 -17.96 3.70
CA LEU A 411 -22.52 -17.39 4.80
C LEU A 411 -23.11 -16.02 4.43
N PHE A 412 -22.32 -15.14 3.79
CA PHE A 412 -22.81 -13.83 3.32
C PHE A 412 -24.02 -13.97 2.40
N LEU A 413 -23.99 -14.91 1.45
CA LEU A 413 -25.11 -15.18 0.53
C LEU A 413 -26.33 -15.73 1.24
N GLN A 414 -26.14 -16.53 2.30
CA GLN A 414 -27.22 -17.08 3.11
C GLN A 414 -27.90 -16.00 3.97
N VAL A 415 -27.10 -15.14 4.60
CA VAL A 415 -27.57 -14.15 5.58
C VAL A 415 -28.24 -12.94 4.92
N PHE A 416 -27.67 -12.40 3.84
CA PHE A 416 -28.12 -11.10 3.28
C PHE A 416 -28.97 -11.20 2.02
N ASP A 417 -29.46 -12.40 1.66
CA ASP A 417 -30.23 -12.73 0.42
C ASP A 417 -29.72 -11.96 -0.82
N GLY A 418 -28.40 -11.83 -0.88
CA GLY A 418 -27.71 -10.85 -1.70
C GLY A 418 -26.94 -11.47 -2.85
N SER A 419 -26.25 -10.62 -3.60
CA SER A 419 -25.28 -11.03 -4.62
C SER A 419 -23.89 -10.56 -4.20
N LEU A 420 -22.87 -11.39 -4.41
CA LEU A 420 -21.49 -10.96 -4.27
C LEU A 420 -21.20 -9.80 -5.24
N ILE A 421 -20.61 -8.71 -4.75
CA ILE A 421 -20.04 -7.65 -5.60
C ILE A 421 -18.73 -8.14 -6.26
N PRO A 422 -18.28 -7.57 -7.39
CA PRO A 422 -17.06 -8.01 -8.08
C PRO A 422 -15.81 -8.09 -7.19
N LYS A 423 -15.70 -7.22 -6.19
CA LYS A 423 -14.58 -7.23 -5.23
C LYS A 423 -14.51 -8.53 -4.40
N HIS A 424 -15.64 -9.11 -4.00
CA HIS A 424 -15.66 -10.45 -3.38
C HIS A 424 -15.05 -11.49 -4.33
N HIS A 425 -15.48 -11.45 -5.59
CA HIS A 425 -14.94 -12.37 -6.59
C HIS A 425 -13.44 -12.17 -6.81
N PHE A 426 -12.90 -10.95 -6.75
CA PHE A 426 -11.45 -10.75 -6.86
C PHE A 426 -10.70 -11.45 -5.71
N VAL A 427 -11.26 -11.42 -4.51
CA VAL A 427 -10.68 -12.06 -3.31
C VAL A 427 -10.57 -13.58 -3.45
N VAL A 428 -11.45 -14.25 -4.22
CA VAL A 428 -11.33 -15.71 -4.45
C VAL A 428 -10.01 -16.12 -5.11
N HIS A 429 -9.33 -15.19 -5.79
CA HIS A 429 -8.03 -15.41 -6.43
C HIS A 429 -6.86 -15.18 -5.47
N TYR A 430 -7.03 -14.42 -4.39
CA TYR A 430 -5.95 -13.99 -3.49
C TYR A 430 -5.07 -15.13 -2.96
N PRO A 431 -5.62 -16.30 -2.55
CA PRO A 431 -4.81 -17.45 -2.19
C PRO A 431 -3.75 -17.82 -3.24
N GLN A 432 -4.12 -17.81 -4.53
CA GLN A 432 -3.21 -18.11 -5.62
C GLN A 432 -2.26 -16.94 -5.90
N LEU A 433 -2.75 -15.70 -5.83
CA LEU A 433 -1.92 -14.51 -6.03
C LEU A 433 -0.81 -14.43 -4.97
N ILE A 434 -1.08 -14.77 -3.72
CA ILE A 434 -0.07 -14.86 -2.65
C ILE A 434 1.02 -15.89 -3.02
N ARG A 435 0.63 -17.07 -3.53
CA ARG A 435 1.61 -18.10 -3.95
C ARG A 435 2.43 -17.66 -5.16
N LEU A 436 1.86 -16.84 -6.05
CA LEU A 436 2.56 -16.31 -7.23
C LEU A 436 3.50 -15.15 -6.88
N LEU A 437 3.08 -14.26 -5.98
CA LEU A 437 3.74 -12.97 -5.73
C LEU A 437 4.44 -12.85 -4.38
N GLY A 438 4.25 -13.80 -3.46
CA GLY A 438 4.59 -13.64 -2.04
C GLY A 438 3.53 -12.80 -1.29
N PRO A 439 3.86 -12.26 -0.11
CA PRO A 439 2.95 -11.44 0.69
C PRO A 439 2.40 -10.22 -0.08
N LEU A 440 1.07 -10.04 -0.09
CA LEU A 440 0.43 -9.03 -0.94
C LEU A 440 0.60 -7.60 -0.42
N GLU A 441 0.93 -7.40 0.86
CA GLU A 441 1.12 -6.08 1.47
C GLU A 441 2.17 -5.23 0.73
N GLN A 442 3.19 -5.87 0.13
CA GLN A 442 4.23 -5.18 -0.67
C GLN A 442 3.66 -4.44 -1.89
N TYR A 443 2.51 -4.89 -2.39
CA TYR A 443 1.83 -4.34 -3.57
C TYR A 443 0.76 -3.29 -3.19
N SER A 444 0.61 -2.99 -1.90
CA SER A 444 -0.39 -2.04 -1.40
C SER A 444 -0.23 -0.65 -2.03
N THR A 445 -1.37 -0.08 -2.42
CA THR A 445 -1.54 1.21 -3.11
C THR A 445 -1.67 2.40 -2.14
N ILE A 446 -1.94 2.14 -0.85
CA ILE A 446 -2.29 3.19 0.15
C ILE A 446 -1.23 4.29 0.28
N ARG A 447 0.06 3.94 0.17
CA ARG A 447 1.18 4.90 0.24
C ARG A 447 1.34 5.69 -1.06
N LYS A 448 0.97 5.09 -2.19
CA LYS A 448 1.05 5.71 -3.51
C LYS A 448 -0.07 6.73 -3.66
N GLU A 449 -1.26 6.46 -3.16
CA GLU A 449 -2.32 7.49 -3.01
C GLU A 449 -1.89 8.66 -2.12
N ALA A 450 -1.22 8.36 -1.00
CA ALA A 450 -0.70 9.39 -0.09
C ALA A 450 0.35 10.30 -0.78
N LYS A 451 1.08 9.79 -1.79
CA LYS A 451 2.05 10.56 -2.58
C LYS A 451 1.40 11.73 -3.32
N HIS A 452 0.12 11.68 -3.63
CA HIS A 452 -0.59 12.81 -4.26
C HIS A 452 -0.77 14.02 -3.33
N LYS A 453 -0.65 13.86 -2.00
CA LYS A 453 -0.88 14.95 -1.04
C LYS A 453 0.10 16.13 -1.24
N PRO A 454 1.43 15.94 -1.34
CA PRO A 454 2.36 16.99 -1.75
C PRO A 454 1.98 17.67 -3.07
N PHE A 455 1.60 16.91 -4.11
CA PHE A 455 1.22 17.46 -5.42
C PHE A 455 0.02 18.40 -5.32
N LYS A 456 -1.02 18.00 -4.57
CA LYS A 456 -2.19 18.85 -4.29
C LYS A 456 -1.80 20.11 -3.52
N SER A 457 -0.88 19.98 -2.56
CA SER A 457 -0.38 21.12 -1.78
C SER A 457 0.37 22.13 -2.66
N TRP A 458 1.27 21.66 -3.52
CA TRP A 458 2.03 22.53 -4.43
C TRP A 458 1.13 23.22 -5.45
N ALA A 459 0.18 22.50 -6.05
CA ALA A 459 -0.75 23.09 -7.00
C ALA A 459 -1.55 24.24 -6.37
N ARG A 460 -2.06 24.05 -5.14
CA ARG A 460 -2.77 25.09 -4.38
C ARG A 460 -1.87 26.26 -4.01
N ALA A 461 -0.66 25.98 -3.53
CA ALA A 461 0.29 27.01 -3.12
C ALA A 461 0.78 27.86 -4.30
N CYS A 462 1.00 27.26 -5.47
CA CYS A 462 1.42 28.00 -6.66
C CYS A 462 0.30 28.83 -7.29
N ASN A 463 -0.97 28.42 -7.09
CA ASN A 463 -2.17 29.06 -7.65
C ASN A 463 -2.08 29.38 -9.17
N ASN A 464 -1.33 28.56 -9.92
CA ASN A 464 -1.12 28.70 -11.35
C ASN A 464 -1.46 27.38 -12.05
N TYR A 465 -2.59 27.39 -12.75
CA TYR A 465 -3.15 26.19 -13.38
C TYR A 465 -2.93 26.14 -14.90
N LYS A 466 -2.10 27.04 -15.48
CA LYS A 466 -1.80 27.05 -16.92
C LYS A 466 -1.26 25.68 -17.37
N ASN A 467 -0.17 25.23 -16.76
CA ASN A 467 0.36 23.88 -16.91
C ASN A 467 0.68 23.28 -15.53
N VAL A 468 -0.38 22.88 -14.82
CA VAL A 468 -0.26 22.30 -13.48
C VAL A 468 0.59 21.03 -13.46
N ALA A 469 0.55 20.20 -14.51
CA ALA A 469 1.40 19.00 -14.64
C ALA A 469 2.90 19.37 -14.61
N LYS A 470 3.31 20.39 -15.37
CA LYS A 470 4.66 20.95 -15.36
C LYS A 470 5.06 21.47 -13.99
N THR A 471 4.20 22.26 -13.36
CA THR A 471 4.46 22.80 -12.01
C THR A 471 4.70 21.69 -11.00
N VAL A 472 3.79 20.72 -10.88
CA VAL A 472 3.90 19.69 -9.84
C VAL A 472 5.03 18.70 -10.12
N SER A 473 5.31 18.40 -11.39
CA SER A 473 6.43 17.51 -11.77
C SER A 473 7.78 18.15 -11.45
N ARG A 474 7.95 19.44 -11.75
CA ARG A 474 9.18 20.18 -11.40
C ARG A 474 9.38 20.25 -9.89
N ARG A 475 8.34 20.61 -9.13
CA ARG A 475 8.40 20.64 -7.66
C ARG A 475 8.73 19.28 -7.05
N HIS A 476 8.20 18.21 -7.64
CA HIS A 476 8.55 16.85 -7.22
C HIS A 476 10.04 16.56 -7.44
N GLN A 477 10.58 16.87 -8.63
CA GLN A 477 12.00 16.62 -8.92
C GLN A 477 12.94 17.48 -8.07
N GLU A 478 12.58 18.74 -7.80
CA GLU A 478 13.28 19.59 -6.83
C GLU A 478 13.32 18.94 -5.43
N GLN A 479 12.19 18.45 -4.93
CA GLN A 479 12.11 17.75 -3.64
C GLN A 479 12.95 16.45 -3.64
N GLN A 480 12.86 15.66 -4.71
CA GLN A 480 13.60 14.40 -4.84
C GLN A 480 15.12 14.64 -4.85
N SER A 481 15.58 15.69 -5.54
CA SER A 481 16.98 16.09 -5.57
C SER A 481 17.52 16.44 -4.19
N TYR A 482 16.69 17.08 -3.35
CA TYR A 482 17.05 17.37 -1.96
C TYR A 482 17.20 16.09 -1.13
N VAL A 483 16.32 15.10 -1.31
CA VAL A 483 16.45 13.78 -0.66
C VAL A 483 17.76 13.10 -1.06
N PHE A 484 18.11 13.15 -2.35
CA PHE A 484 19.35 12.58 -2.87
C PHE A 484 20.60 13.29 -2.33
N LEU A 485 20.59 14.62 -2.27
CA LEU A 485 21.70 15.39 -1.68
C LEU A 485 21.95 15.07 -0.21
N GLN A 486 20.90 14.77 0.54
CA GLN A 486 21.01 14.42 1.94
C GLN A 486 21.34 12.94 2.18
N GLY A 487 21.35 12.10 1.15
CA GLY A 487 21.46 10.65 1.30
C GLY A 487 20.30 10.03 2.10
N LYS A 488 19.14 10.68 2.14
CA LYS A 488 17.99 10.28 3.00
C LYS A 488 17.02 9.30 2.33
N THR A 489 17.47 8.59 1.30
CA THR A 489 16.68 7.55 0.61
C THR A 489 16.31 6.39 1.54
N LEU A 490 17.25 5.99 2.41
CA LEU A 490 17.07 4.92 3.40
C LEU A 490 16.93 5.41 4.85
N SER A 491 16.52 6.67 5.06
CA SER A 491 16.60 7.32 6.39
C SER A 491 16.18 6.39 7.55
N CYS A 492 17.17 6.02 8.37
CA CYS A 492 17.08 5.16 9.55
C CYS A 492 17.24 5.95 10.86
N GLU A 493 17.43 7.27 10.77
CA GLU A 493 17.73 8.13 11.93
C GLU A 493 16.71 7.93 13.05
N MET A 494 17.22 7.60 14.25
CA MET A 494 16.43 7.62 15.47
C MET A 494 16.02 9.07 15.76
N ASP A 495 14.73 9.37 15.68
CA ASP A 495 14.19 10.64 16.17
C ASP A 495 13.72 10.45 17.61
N ILE A 496 14.51 10.97 18.54
CA ILE A 496 14.28 10.88 19.97
C ILE A 496 13.74 12.23 20.48
N LYS A 497 12.63 12.21 21.21
CA LYS A 497 12.03 13.42 21.80
C LYS A 497 12.06 13.36 23.33
N ASN A 498 12.17 14.54 23.96
CA ASN A 498 12.14 14.74 25.41
C ASN A 498 13.18 13.90 26.16
N GLN A 499 14.45 14.10 25.84
CA GLN A 499 15.54 13.41 26.53
C GLN A 499 15.90 14.12 27.83
N PHE A 500 16.09 13.36 28.90
CA PHE A 500 16.62 13.85 30.17
C PHE A 500 17.64 12.86 30.74
N PRO A 501 18.69 13.35 31.43
CA PRO A 501 19.65 12.47 32.08
C PRO A 501 19.03 11.78 33.30
N ALA A 502 19.36 10.52 33.52
CA ALA A 502 19.03 9.75 34.71
C ALA A 502 20.22 8.87 35.11
N GLN A 503 20.43 8.68 36.41
CA GLN A 503 21.45 7.76 36.91
C GLN A 503 20.89 6.33 36.90
N ILE A 504 21.69 5.35 36.46
CA ILE A 504 21.18 3.97 36.30
C ILE A 504 20.70 3.38 37.65
N SER A 505 21.33 3.74 38.76
CA SER A 505 20.93 3.31 40.10
C SER A 505 19.50 3.70 40.52
N THR A 506 18.82 4.61 39.81
CA THR A 506 17.43 4.99 40.11
C THR A 506 16.40 4.01 39.54
N PHE A 507 16.82 3.04 38.72
CA PHE A 507 15.94 2.04 38.10
C PHE A 507 15.93 0.76 38.93
N GLU A 508 14.75 0.15 39.10
CA GLU A 508 14.63 -1.17 39.74
C GLU A 508 15.42 -2.22 38.96
N GLU A 509 15.54 -2.06 37.64
CA GLU A 509 16.25 -2.94 36.73
C GLU A 509 17.73 -2.58 36.53
N ALA A 510 18.34 -1.76 37.40
CA ALA A 510 19.70 -1.24 37.24
C ALA A 510 20.74 -2.31 36.89
N GLN A 511 20.71 -3.48 37.55
CA GLN A 511 21.63 -4.58 37.26
C GLN A 511 21.51 -5.11 35.83
N HIS A 512 20.29 -5.23 35.31
CA HIS A 512 20.03 -5.70 33.96
C HIS A 512 20.40 -4.64 32.91
N ILE A 513 20.14 -3.37 33.20
CA ILE A 513 20.54 -2.25 32.34
C ILE A 513 22.08 -2.24 32.20
N CYS A 514 22.81 -2.34 33.31
CA CYS A 514 24.27 -2.41 33.33
C CYS A 514 24.80 -3.61 32.53
N ALA A 515 24.21 -4.79 32.74
CA ALA A 515 24.61 -6.00 32.00
C ALA A 515 24.36 -5.89 30.50
N THR A 516 23.29 -5.20 30.08
CA THR A 516 22.92 -5.06 28.67
C THR A 516 23.74 -3.98 27.96
N LEU A 517 24.03 -2.87 28.65
CA LEU A 517 24.74 -1.72 28.09
C LEU A 517 26.26 -1.74 28.32
N ASP A 518 26.76 -2.75 29.04
CA ASP A 518 28.16 -2.86 29.47
C ASP A 518 28.65 -1.57 30.16
N CYS A 519 27.95 -1.19 31.23
CA CYS A 519 28.20 0.05 31.97
C CYS A 519 28.03 -0.13 33.48
N SER A 520 28.51 0.84 34.26
CA SER A 520 28.39 0.88 35.72
C SER A 520 27.09 1.52 36.20
N GLN A 521 26.61 1.20 37.40
CA GLN A 521 25.38 1.78 37.96
C GLN A 521 25.48 3.29 38.26
N ASP A 522 26.71 3.80 38.36
CA ASP A 522 27.00 5.20 38.61
C ASP A 522 27.00 6.05 37.33
N GLU A 523 26.93 5.41 36.15
CA GLU A 523 26.86 6.13 34.88
C GLU A 523 25.49 6.79 34.67
N PHE A 524 25.53 7.92 33.98
CA PHE A 524 24.33 8.62 33.52
C PHE A 524 23.94 8.13 32.12
N ILE A 525 22.66 7.81 31.99
CA ILE A 525 22.00 7.47 30.72
C ILE A 525 21.00 8.56 30.37
N HIS A 526 20.54 8.58 29.12
CA HIS A 526 19.41 9.41 28.73
C HIS A 526 18.14 8.57 28.74
N VAL A 527 17.05 9.14 29.25
CA VAL A 527 15.71 8.56 29.18
C VAL A 527 14.88 9.42 28.25
N ALA A 528 14.01 8.80 27.47
CA ALA A 528 13.14 9.49 26.52
C ALA A 528 11.67 9.10 26.69
N ASP A 529 10.76 10.04 26.45
CA ASP A 529 9.32 9.75 26.42
C ASP A 529 8.90 9.06 25.12
N LYS A 530 9.66 9.31 24.05
CA LYS A 530 9.32 8.90 22.70
C LYS A 530 10.56 8.66 21.85
N LEU A 531 10.56 7.52 21.16
CA LEU A 531 11.53 7.15 20.14
C LEU A 531 10.79 6.86 18.83
N THR A 532 11.31 7.37 17.72
CA THR A 532 10.84 6.99 16.38
C THR A 532 11.99 6.38 15.59
N VAL A 533 11.84 5.13 15.15
CA VAL A 533 12.82 4.44 14.29
C VAL A 533 12.09 3.76 13.14
N HIS A 534 12.59 3.89 11.92
CA HIS A 534 11.93 3.34 10.72
C HIS A 534 10.44 3.72 10.59
N SER A 535 10.07 4.92 11.04
CA SER A 535 8.68 5.41 11.15
C SER A 535 7.78 4.69 12.16
N TYR A 536 8.32 3.74 12.94
CA TYR A 536 7.63 3.19 14.12
C TYR A 536 7.84 4.12 15.30
N GLU A 537 6.74 4.50 15.94
CA GLU A 537 6.73 5.38 17.10
C GLU A 537 6.51 4.56 18.36
N PHE A 538 7.46 4.63 19.28
CA PHE A 538 7.41 4.00 20.60
C PHE A 538 7.22 5.08 21.66
N LYS A 539 6.31 4.83 22.61
CA LYS A 539 5.93 5.74 23.70
C LYS A 539 5.67 4.95 24.96
N LEU A 540 5.95 5.57 26.11
CA LEU A 540 5.62 4.97 27.40
C LEU A 540 4.14 4.56 27.46
N GLY A 541 3.89 3.38 28.01
CA GLY A 541 2.57 2.75 28.09
C GLY A 541 2.12 2.00 26.83
N CYS A 542 2.85 2.06 25.71
CA CYS A 542 2.50 1.32 24.51
C CYS A 542 2.75 -0.19 24.67
N LEU A 543 1.87 -1.02 24.08
CA LEU A 543 2.10 -2.46 23.99
C LEU A 543 2.93 -2.77 22.74
N VAL A 544 3.96 -3.58 22.91
CA VAL A 544 4.77 -4.16 21.84
C VAL A 544 4.62 -5.68 21.87
N LEU A 545 4.61 -6.31 20.70
CA LEU A 545 4.69 -7.76 20.58
C LEU A 545 6.16 -8.18 20.75
N THR A 546 6.46 -9.02 21.73
CA THR A 546 7.84 -9.48 22.00
C THR A 546 8.12 -10.81 21.35
N GLU A 547 7.20 -11.76 21.48
CA GLU A 547 7.32 -13.11 20.91
C GLU A 547 5.94 -13.73 20.64
N TRP A 548 5.96 -14.91 20.04
CA TRP A 548 4.77 -15.72 19.80
C TRP A 548 5.05 -17.13 20.32
N ASP A 549 4.30 -17.58 21.32
CA ASP A 549 4.44 -18.89 21.94
C ASP A 549 3.27 -19.82 21.58
N GLU A 550 3.17 -20.96 22.24
CA GLU A 550 2.11 -21.95 22.01
C GLU A 550 0.71 -21.44 22.39
N ASN A 551 0.63 -20.49 23.33
CA ASN A 551 -0.63 -19.90 23.82
C ASN A 551 -1.04 -18.67 23.01
N GLY A 552 -0.10 -18.01 22.33
CA GLY A 552 -0.37 -16.93 21.39
C GLY A 552 0.67 -15.81 21.44
N PRO A 553 0.27 -14.55 21.17
CA PRO A 553 1.18 -13.41 21.22
C PRO A 553 1.56 -13.07 22.66
N VAL A 554 2.85 -12.99 22.97
CA VAL A 554 3.33 -12.40 24.22
C VAL A 554 3.53 -10.91 23.96
N CYS A 555 2.80 -10.08 24.70
CA CYS A 555 2.91 -8.63 24.58
C CYS A 555 3.52 -8.01 25.83
N ALA A 556 4.17 -6.87 25.67
CA ALA A 556 4.78 -6.16 26.78
C ALA A 556 4.49 -4.67 26.72
N GLN A 557 4.22 -4.05 27.86
CA GLN A 557 4.05 -2.62 27.98
C GLN A 557 5.41 -1.94 28.15
N LEU A 558 5.68 -0.95 27.32
CA LEU A 558 6.88 -0.12 27.40
C LEU A 558 6.83 0.79 28.63
N LYS A 559 7.74 0.56 29.60
CA LYS A 559 7.85 1.37 30.82
C LYS A 559 8.85 2.52 30.65
N ASN A 560 10.05 2.22 30.15
CA ASN A 560 11.11 3.21 29.93
C ASN A 560 11.80 3.02 28.57
N ILE A 561 12.23 4.13 27.97
CA ILE A 561 13.12 4.15 26.80
C ILE A 561 14.45 4.74 27.26
N ILE A 562 15.49 3.91 27.26
CA ILE A 562 16.84 4.29 27.66
C ILE A 562 17.69 4.45 26.40
N ILE A 563 18.46 5.53 26.33
CA ILE A 563 19.36 5.87 25.23
C ILE A 563 20.79 5.94 25.78
N HIS A 564 21.68 5.15 25.19
CA HIS A 564 23.09 5.12 25.56
C HIS A 564 23.95 4.83 24.33
N LYS A 565 24.92 5.70 24.01
CA LYS A 565 25.90 5.53 22.91
C LYS A 565 25.28 5.07 21.57
N ALA A 566 24.20 5.74 21.15
CA ALA A 566 23.41 5.44 19.93
C ALA A 566 22.65 4.09 19.92
N VAL A 567 22.52 3.46 21.08
CA VAL A 567 21.65 2.32 21.32
C VAL A 567 20.40 2.78 22.07
N ALA A 568 19.23 2.32 21.62
CA ALA A 568 18.02 2.38 22.42
C ALA A 568 17.77 1.04 23.11
N LEU A 569 17.41 1.08 24.39
CA LEU A 569 17.01 -0.05 25.21
C LEU A 569 15.59 0.20 25.74
N PHE A 570 14.74 -0.83 25.71
CA PHE A 570 13.39 -0.77 26.23
C PHE A 570 13.28 -1.56 27.53
N VAL A 571 12.75 -0.90 28.58
CA VAL A 571 12.31 -1.58 29.80
C VAL A 571 10.85 -1.94 29.64
N LEU A 572 10.53 -3.22 29.78
CA LEU A 572 9.24 -3.79 29.41
C LEU A 572 8.58 -4.49 30.60
N LEU A 573 7.27 -4.30 30.74
CA LEU A 573 6.42 -5.11 31.61
C LEU A 573 5.68 -6.15 30.76
N VAL A 574 5.97 -7.43 30.95
CA VAL A 574 5.47 -8.52 30.09
C VAL A 574 4.09 -8.99 30.54
N TYR A 575 3.23 -9.29 29.58
CA TYR A 575 1.91 -9.90 29.76
C TYR A 575 1.90 -11.28 29.08
N GLU A 576 1.34 -12.26 29.77
CA GLU A 576 1.11 -13.61 29.24
C GLU A 576 -0.28 -13.69 28.62
N THR A 577 -0.41 -14.40 27.49
CA THR A 577 -1.70 -14.67 26.86
C THR A 577 -2.40 -15.80 27.60
N GLU A 578 -3.62 -15.55 28.06
CA GLU A 578 -4.46 -16.55 28.71
C GLU A 578 -5.29 -17.34 27.70
N TYR A 579 -5.97 -16.63 26.80
CA TYR A 579 -6.75 -17.23 25.71
C TYR A 579 -7.09 -16.21 24.63
N TYR A 580 -7.45 -16.72 23.46
CA TYR A 580 -8.02 -15.92 22.37
C TYR A 580 -9.54 -16.00 22.40
N ASN A 581 -10.21 -14.85 22.53
CA ASN A 581 -11.65 -14.75 22.35
C ASN A 581 -11.96 -14.34 20.91
N ARG A 582 -12.47 -15.30 20.11
CA ARG A 582 -12.77 -15.04 18.71
C ARG A 582 -13.98 -14.12 18.50
N HIS A 583 -14.99 -14.18 19.38
CA HIS A 583 -16.16 -13.30 19.32
C HIS A 583 -15.79 -11.81 19.44
N LEU A 584 -14.78 -11.53 20.26
CA LEU A 584 -14.22 -10.18 20.46
C LEU A 584 -13.02 -9.88 19.56
N GLN A 585 -12.50 -10.86 18.82
CA GLN A 585 -11.26 -10.79 18.04
C GLN A 585 -10.06 -10.28 18.86
N ALA A 586 -9.99 -10.66 20.14
CA ALA A 586 -9.04 -10.13 21.11
C ALA A 586 -8.42 -11.25 21.97
N TYR A 587 -7.22 -11.00 22.48
CA TYR A 587 -6.56 -11.88 23.45
C TYR A 587 -6.81 -11.34 24.87
N ALA A 588 -7.19 -12.24 25.77
CA ALA A 588 -7.14 -11.98 27.20
C ALA A 588 -5.70 -12.20 27.68
N VAL A 589 -5.18 -11.23 28.45
CA VAL A 589 -3.80 -11.25 28.91
C VAL A 589 -3.74 -10.88 30.39
N SER A 590 -2.77 -11.43 31.11
CA SER A 590 -2.48 -11.08 32.51
C SER A 590 -1.01 -10.70 32.69
N GLU A 591 -0.74 -9.87 33.70
CA GLU A 591 0.62 -9.42 34.00
C GLU A 591 1.47 -10.60 34.47
N CYS A 592 2.61 -10.81 33.82
CA CYS A 592 3.53 -11.88 34.20
C CYS A 592 4.17 -11.57 35.56
N SER A 593 4.18 -12.53 36.48
CA SER A 593 4.85 -12.39 37.78
C SER A 593 6.38 -12.45 37.69
N ARG A 594 6.96 -12.66 36.50
CA ARG A 594 8.41 -12.61 36.28
C ARG A 594 8.84 -11.15 36.16
N ALA A 595 9.85 -10.76 36.95
CA ALA A 595 10.41 -9.40 36.96
C ALA A 595 10.74 -8.90 35.55
N ALA A 596 10.57 -7.58 35.34
CA ALA A 596 10.82 -6.88 34.08
C ALA A 596 12.03 -7.43 33.32
N SER A 597 11.79 -8.14 32.23
CA SER A 597 12.87 -8.60 31.35
C SER A 597 13.34 -7.42 30.51
N THR A 598 14.64 -7.12 30.56
CA THR A 598 15.29 -6.35 29.49
C THR A 598 15.32 -7.23 28.25
N GLY A 599 14.25 -7.19 27.46
CA GLY A 599 14.22 -7.89 26.17
C GLY A 599 15.27 -7.29 25.23
N PRO A 600 15.81 -8.05 24.27
CA PRO A 600 16.79 -7.56 23.30
C PRO A 600 16.10 -6.67 22.26
N GLY A 601 15.65 -5.50 22.69
CA GLY A 601 15.29 -4.37 21.84
C GLY A 601 16.50 -3.46 21.69
N VAL A 602 17.70 -4.00 21.46
CA VAL A 602 18.86 -3.21 21.06
C VAL A 602 18.58 -2.75 19.63
N ILE A 603 17.90 -1.61 19.50
CA ILE A 603 17.79 -0.95 18.22
C ILE A 603 19.08 -0.14 18.09
N THR A 604 19.96 -0.55 17.16
CA THR A 604 21.12 0.24 16.74
C THR A 604 20.74 1.09 15.53
N SER A 605 21.31 2.30 15.45
CA SER A 605 21.05 3.27 14.37
C SER A 605 21.53 2.81 13.00
#